data_AF-A0A6M0A8Z2-F1
#
_entry.id   AF-A0A6M0A8Z2-F1
#
_cell.length_a   1.000
_cell.length_b   1.000
_cell.length_c   1.000
_cell.angle_alpha   90.00
_cell.angle_beta   90.00
_cell.angle_gamma   90.00
#
_symmetry.space_group_name_H-M   'P 1'
#
loop_
_entity.id
_entity.type
_entity.pdbx_description
1 polymer ?
#
loop_
_entity_poly.entity_id
_entity_poly.type
_entity_poly.pdbx_seq_one_letter_code
_entity_poly.pdbx_strand_id
1 'polypeptide(L)'
;MYQTDPPRPAKETLPTMYDLPSEDPEEPGLPDEFHDFQPQLLRETFSPPSYPRDQIFVGTDLNLYYDVRHPQWYKRPDWFGVVGVSRFYEQRDLRLSYVMWQEGVSPFIVVELLSPTTESEDLGQTLRDIDQPPTKWEVYERILRIPYYVVFSRYTNELRIFELKGLNYEQVRLDTEKFWLPELGLGLGVWSGSYQEVNGGWLRWYDELGNWIPTGSEQAQQTQHQLQQTQHQLQQTQQQLQEAEQEAQLERQEKELAQQQAARLAERLRQLGIDPGEV
;
A
#
# COMPACT_ATOMS: atom_id res chain seq x y z
N MET A 1 32.40 -25.30 48.26
CA MET A 1 33.07 -24.99 46.99
C MET A 1 32.34 -23.80 46.39
N TYR A 2 33.00 -22.64 46.31
CA TYR A 2 32.44 -21.48 45.63
C TYR A 2 32.67 -21.67 44.14
N GLN A 3 31.61 -21.57 43.33
CA GLN A 3 31.71 -21.67 41.87
C GLN A 3 32.47 -20.43 41.36
N THR A 4 33.68 -20.65 40.84
CA THR A 4 34.65 -19.59 40.50
C THR A 4 34.50 -19.04 39.08
N ASP A 5 33.53 -19.52 38.32
CA ASP A 5 33.30 -19.06 36.94
C ASP A 5 31.81 -18.73 36.76
N PRO A 6 31.46 -17.47 36.45
CA PRO A 6 30.07 -17.14 36.16
C PRO A 6 29.59 -17.93 34.94
N PRO A 7 28.35 -18.45 34.95
CA PRO A 7 27.82 -19.14 33.78
C PRO A 7 27.84 -18.21 32.57
N ARG A 8 28.20 -18.76 31.40
CA ARG A 8 28.21 -18.01 30.13
C ARG A 8 26.83 -17.42 29.86
N PRO A 9 26.74 -16.28 29.15
CA PRO A 9 25.46 -15.64 28.86
C PRO A 9 24.50 -16.59 28.14
N ALA A 10 23.22 -16.49 28.49
CA ALA A 10 22.16 -17.27 27.85
C ALA A 10 22.16 -17.08 26.31
N LYS A 11 22.48 -15.88 25.83
CA LYS A 11 22.58 -15.56 24.39
C LYS A 11 23.64 -16.37 23.63
N GLU A 12 24.64 -16.91 24.32
CA GLU A 12 25.72 -17.72 23.73
C GLU A 12 25.52 -19.23 23.91
N THR A 13 24.59 -19.63 24.78
CA THR A 13 24.51 -21.01 25.28
C THR A 13 23.14 -21.64 25.16
N LEU A 14 22.09 -20.84 24.99
CA LEU A 14 20.73 -21.32 24.78
C LEU A 14 20.33 -21.21 23.29
N PRO A 15 19.39 -22.06 22.84
CA PRO A 15 18.77 -21.98 21.51
C PRO A 15 18.27 -20.57 21.18
N THR A 16 18.43 -20.16 19.92
CA THR A 16 17.86 -18.94 19.35
C THR A 16 16.47 -19.19 18.78
N MET A 17 15.80 -18.13 18.29
CA MET A 17 14.54 -18.27 17.55
C MET A 17 14.66 -19.16 16.29
N TYR A 18 15.87 -19.41 15.78
CA TYR A 18 16.10 -20.32 14.65
C TYR A 18 16.24 -21.79 15.07
N ASP A 19 16.49 -22.04 16.35
CA ASP A 19 16.74 -23.37 16.91
C ASP A 19 15.51 -23.94 17.63
N LEU A 20 14.53 -23.09 17.91
CA LEU A 20 13.30 -23.44 18.62
C LEU A 20 12.16 -23.65 17.62
N PRO A 21 11.31 -24.66 17.83
CA PRO A 21 10.13 -24.84 17.01
C PRO A 21 9.24 -23.63 17.17
N SER A 22 8.76 -23.12 16.04
CA SER A 22 7.81 -22.03 16.03
C SER A 22 6.37 -22.55 16.26
N GLU A 23 6.10 -23.84 16.07
CA GLU A 23 4.72 -24.37 15.93
C GLU A 23 4.43 -25.77 16.49
N ASP A 24 3.12 -26.05 16.54
CA ASP A 24 2.51 -27.38 16.55
C ASP A 24 2.89 -28.12 15.24
N PRO A 25 3.45 -29.34 15.28
CA PRO A 25 3.91 -30.06 14.09
C PRO A 25 2.91 -30.23 12.93
N GLU A 26 1.61 -30.01 13.17
CA GLU A 26 0.53 -30.18 12.18
C GLU A 26 0.13 -28.91 11.41
N GLU A 27 0.60 -27.73 11.83
CA GLU A 27 0.41 -26.47 11.10
C GLU A 27 1.78 -25.83 10.86
N PRO A 28 2.47 -26.10 9.73
CA PRO A 28 3.75 -25.48 9.43
C PRO A 28 3.57 -24.11 8.75
N GLY A 29 4.09 -23.05 9.38
CA GLY A 29 4.10 -21.67 8.93
C GLY A 29 3.75 -20.64 10.00
N LEU A 30 4.58 -20.43 11.04
CA LEU A 30 4.33 -19.28 11.93
C LEU A 30 4.43 -17.98 11.13
N PRO A 31 3.56 -17.00 11.42
CA PRO A 31 3.75 -15.66 10.94
C PRO A 31 4.93 -15.04 11.70
N ASP A 32 6.07 -14.90 11.01
CA ASP A 32 7.05 -13.89 11.41
C ASP A 32 6.43 -12.50 11.20
N GLU A 33 7.09 -11.44 11.70
CA GLU A 33 6.59 -10.07 11.50
C GLU A 33 6.39 -9.71 10.02
N PHE A 34 7.09 -10.38 9.10
CA PHE A 34 6.90 -10.17 7.68
C PHE A 34 5.55 -10.74 7.18
N HIS A 35 5.11 -11.89 7.67
CA HIS A 35 3.80 -12.47 7.34
C HIS A 35 2.63 -11.68 7.96
N ASP A 36 2.87 -10.85 8.98
CA ASP A 36 1.87 -9.86 9.42
C ASP A 36 1.87 -8.63 8.51
N PHE A 37 3.04 -8.05 8.24
CA PHE A 37 3.15 -6.78 7.51
C PHE A 37 2.89 -6.90 6.00
N GLN A 38 3.34 -7.96 5.35
CA GLN A 38 3.22 -8.11 3.90
C GLN A 38 1.75 -8.18 3.43
N PRO A 39 0.86 -8.98 4.06
CA PRO A 39 -0.57 -8.98 3.71
C PRO A 39 -1.26 -7.65 4.03
N GLN A 40 -0.84 -6.91 5.07
CA GLN A 40 -1.34 -5.57 5.37
C GLN A 40 -1.01 -4.58 4.24
N LEU A 41 0.24 -4.54 3.79
CA LEU A 41 0.64 -3.68 2.67
C LEU A 41 -0.12 -4.00 1.38
N LEU A 42 -0.31 -5.29 1.08
CA LEU A 42 -1.13 -5.73 -0.05
C LEU A 42 -2.59 -5.25 0.10
N ARG A 43 -3.19 -5.41 1.29
CA ARG A 43 -4.55 -4.94 1.57
C ARG A 43 -4.70 -3.42 1.42
N GLU A 44 -3.74 -2.65 1.95
CA GLU A 44 -3.77 -1.19 1.90
C GLU A 44 -3.66 -0.63 0.47
N THR A 45 -2.89 -1.32 -0.38
CA THR A 45 -2.60 -0.87 -1.74
C THR A 45 -3.47 -1.54 -2.81
N PHE A 46 -4.25 -2.57 -2.47
CA PHE A 46 -5.18 -3.23 -3.39
C PHE A 46 -6.43 -2.36 -3.66
N SER A 47 -6.35 -1.57 -4.72
CA SER A 47 -7.40 -0.63 -5.11
C SER A 47 -7.69 -0.69 -6.62
N PRO A 48 -8.25 -1.80 -7.14
CA PRO A 48 -8.53 -1.95 -8.56
C PRO A 48 -9.54 -0.90 -9.04
N PRO A 49 -9.20 -0.05 -10.05
CA PRO A 49 -10.00 1.13 -10.41
C PRO A 49 -11.39 0.80 -10.97
N SER A 50 -11.56 -0.39 -11.56
CA SER A 50 -12.83 -0.82 -12.15
C SER A 50 -13.86 -1.33 -11.13
N TYR A 51 -13.47 -1.48 -9.86
CA TYR A 51 -14.34 -2.01 -8.81
C TYR A 51 -14.57 -0.98 -7.70
N PRO A 52 -15.83 -0.72 -7.32
CA PRO A 52 -16.13 0.06 -6.12
C PRO A 52 -15.52 -0.58 -4.86
N ARG A 53 -15.09 0.25 -3.88
CA ARG A 53 -14.46 -0.24 -2.64
C ARG A 53 -15.35 -1.17 -1.80
N ASP A 54 -16.66 -1.03 -1.91
CA ASP A 54 -17.66 -1.88 -1.26
C ASP A 54 -17.94 -3.18 -2.03
N GLN A 55 -17.37 -3.35 -3.22
CA GLN A 55 -17.41 -4.56 -4.05
C GLN A 55 -16.07 -5.30 -4.12
N ILE A 56 -15.21 -5.07 -3.12
CA ILE A 56 -13.92 -5.72 -2.99
C ILE A 56 -13.83 -6.35 -1.60
N PHE A 57 -13.39 -7.60 -1.55
CA PHE A 57 -13.05 -8.29 -0.33
C PHE A 57 -11.59 -8.75 -0.38
N VAL A 58 -10.89 -8.61 0.75
CA VAL A 58 -9.52 -9.11 0.95
C VAL A 58 -9.52 -9.98 2.20
N GLY A 59 -9.12 -11.24 2.01
CA GLY A 59 -8.87 -12.19 3.09
C GLY A 59 -7.36 -12.32 3.36
N THR A 60 -7.02 -12.48 4.63
CA THR A 60 -5.65 -12.71 5.12
C THR A 60 -5.75 -13.73 6.24
N ASP A 61 -5.03 -14.84 6.15
CA ASP A 61 -5.12 -15.99 7.07
C ASP A 61 -6.55 -16.48 7.33
N LEU A 62 -7.42 -16.34 6.33
CA LEU A 62 -8.85 -16.61 6.44
C LEU A 62 -9.18 -17.93 5.76
N ASN A 63 -9.87 -18.83 6.46
CA ASN A 63 -10.27 -20.12 5.90
C ASN A 63 -11.16 -19.94 4.66
N LEU A 64 -10.74 -20.56 3.56
CA LEU A 64 -11.40 -20.59 2.27
C LEU A 64 -11.98 -22.00 2.05
N TYR A 65 -13.28 -22.16 2.27
CA TYR A 65 -13.99 -23.42 2.09
C TYR A 65 -14.52 -23.54 0.67
N TYR A 66 -14.31 -24.70 0.02
CA TYR A 66 -14.48 -24.82 -1.43
C TYR A 66 -15.26 -26.06 -1.92
N ASP A 67 -15.51 -27.07 -1.09
CA ASP A 67 -16.22 -28.29 -1.52
C ASP A 67 -17.47 -28.56 -0.67
N VAL A 68 -18.65 -28.49 -1.29
CA VAL A 68 -19.95 -28.79 -0.65
C VAL A 68 -20.09 -30.23 -0.18
N ARG A 69 -19.35 -31.17 -0.77
CA ARG A 69 -19.36 -32.59 -0.40
C ARG A 69 -18.39 -32.88 0.75
N HIS A 70 -17.40 -32.01 0.94
CA HIS A 70 -16.43 -32.09 2.02
C HIS A 70 -16.37 -30.73 2.75
N PRO A 71 -17.44 -30.34 3.47
CA PRO A 71 -17.60 -28.98 3.99
C PRO A 71 -16.58 -28.58 5.07
N GLN A 72 -15.78 -29.54 5.57
CA GLN A 72 -14.69 -29.29 6.51
C GLN A 72 -13.34 -29.07 5.80
N TRP A 73 -13.27 -29.25 4.47
CA TRP A 73 -12.06 -28.96 3.72
C TRP A 73 -11.96 -27.47 3.43
N TYR A 74 -10.84 -26.89 3.81
CA TYR A 74 -10.49 -25.51 3.53
C TYR A 74 -9.01 -25.40 3.12
N LYS A 75 -8.69 -24.27 2.51
CA LYS A 75 -7.32 -23.74 2.44
C LYS A 75 -7.27 -22.46 3.25
N ARG A 76 -6.08 -22.06 3.68
CA ARG A 76 -5.86 -20.85 4.46
C ARG A 76 -4.72 -20.07 3.81
N PRO A 77 -5.01 -19.33 2.73
CA PRO A 77 -3.97 -18.56 2.04
C PRO A 77 -3.51 -17.37 2.89
N ASP A 78 -2.23 -17.01 2.79
CA ASP A 78 -1.69 -15.81 3.47
C ASP A 78 -2.45 -14.54 3.05
N TRP A 79 -2.77 -14.43 1.76
CA TRP A 79 -3.57 -13.33 1.23
C TRP A 79 -4.38 -13.74 -0.01
N PHE A 80 -5.62 -13.26 -0.13
CA PHE A 80 -6.39 -13.37 -1.36
C PHE A 80 -7.33 -12.18 -1.58
N GLY A 81 -7.52 -11.85 -2.86
CA GLY A 81 -8.39 -10.77 -3.31
C GLY A 81 -9.60 -11.30 -4.08
N VAL A 82 -10.79 -10.83 -3.71
CA VAL A 82 -12.04 -11.11 -4.42
C VAL A 82 -12.63 -9.78 -4.89
N VAL A 83 -12.99 -9.70 -6.17
CA VAL A 83 -13.59 -8.52 -6.79
C VAL A 83 -14.99 -8.84 -7.29
N GLY A 84 -15.88 -7.84 -7.29
CA GLY A 84 -17.29 -8.02 -7.66
C GLY A 84 -18.14 -8.68 -6.57
N VAL A 85 -17.66 -8.72 -5.32
CA VAL A 85 -18.38 -9.24 -4.16
C VAL A 85 -18.49 -8.17 -3.08
N SER A 86 -19.60 -8.13 -2.32
CA SER A 86 -19.73 -7.17 -1.23
C SER A 86 -18.61 -7.32 -0.20
N ARG A 87 -18.07 -6.19 0.26
CA ARG A 87 -17.11 -6.14 1.37
C ARG A 87 -17.63 -6.83 2.63
N PHE A 88 -18.94 -6.80 2.86
CA PHE A 88 -19.59 -7.44 4.00
C PHE A 88 -20.32 -8.71 3.58
N TYR A 89 -20.24 -9.74 4.43
CA TYR A 89 -21.05 -10.94 4.28
C TYR A 89 -22.53 -10.57 4.47
N GLU A 90 -23.39 -11.00 3.56
CA GLU A 90 -24.81 -10.63 3.52
C GLU A 90 -25.04 -9.10 3.63
N GLN A 91 -24.08 -8.30 3.15
CA GLN A 91 -24.07 -6.83 3.23
C GLN A 91 -24.12 -6.24 4.65
N ARG A 92 -23.81 -7.05 5.67
CA ARG A 92 -23.94 -6.66 7.07
C ARG A 92 -22.72 -6.99 7.93
N ASP A 93 -22.24 -8.22 7.85
CA ASP A 93 -21.29 -8.76 8.82
C ASP A 93 -19.87 -8.86 8.25
N LEU A 94 -18.89 -8.91 9.14
CA LEU A 94 -17.52 -9.27 8.75
C LEU A 94 -17.42 -10.78 8.57
N ARG A 95 -16.53 -11.21 7.66
CA ARG A 95 -16.32 -12.63 7.37
C ARG A 95 -15.43 -13.28 8.43
N LEU A 96 -15.90 -14.40 8.99
CA LEU A 96 -15.09 -15.32 9.81
C LEU A 96 -14.39 -16.38 8.96
N SER A 97 -14.89 -16.61 7.75
CA SER A 97 -14.33 -17.47 6.72
C SER A 97 -14.90 -17.03 5.37
N TYR A 98 -14.29 -17.47 4.28
CA TYR A 98 -14.84 -17.32 2.94
C TYR A 98 -15.40 -18.66 2.47
N VAL A 99 -16.71 -18.75 2.31
CA VAL A 99 -17.42 -20.00 2.02
C VAL A 99 -17.95 -19.96 0.59
N MET A 100 -17.29 -20.66 -0.32
CA MET A 100 -17.55 -20.57 -1.76
C MET A 100 -19.00 -20.87 -2.15
N TRP A 101 -19.63 -21.85 -1.51
CA TRP A 101 -21.01 -22.23 -1.83
C TRP A 101 -22.07 -21.28 -1.24
N GLN A 102 -21.67 -20.34 -0.38
CA GLN A 102 -22.53 -19.25 0.08
C GLN A 102 -22.28 -17.97 -0.74
N GLU A 103 -21.01 -17.69 -1.07
CA GLU A 103 -20.58 -16.45 -1.73
C GLU A 103 -20.75 -16.49 -3.25
N GLY A 104 -20.55 -17.66 -3.88
CA GLY A 104 -20.69 -17.87 -5.33
C GLY A 104 -19.65 -17.19 -6.21
N VAL A 105 -18.65 -16.49 -5.64
CA VAL A 105 -17.59 -15.78 -6.38
C VAL A 105 -16.23 -16.34 -5.95
N SER A 106 -15.43 -16.81 -6.90
CA SER A 106 -14.07 -17.26 -6.60
C SER A 106 -13.13 -16.08 -6.34
N PRO A 107 -12.08 -16.24 -5.51
CA PRO A 107 -10.98 -15.31 -5.49
C PRO A 107 -10.42 -15.07 -6.89
N PHE A 108 -10.05 -13.83 -7.15
CA PHE A 108 -9.42 -13.42 -8.40
C PHE A 108 -7.91 -13.70 -8.37
N ILE A 109 -7.32 -13.54 -7.19
CA ILE A 109 -5.88 -13.72 -6.97
C ILE A 109 -5.64 -14.27 -5.56
N VAL A 110 -4.69 -15.19 -5.45
CA VAL A 110 -4.13 -15.69 -4.19
C VAL A 110 -2.63 -15.42 -4.16
N VAL A 111 -2.11 -15.04 -2.99
CA VAL A 111 -0.69 -14.86 -2.71
C VAL A 111 -0.32 -15.78 -1.55
N GLU A 112 0.73 -16.57 -1.71
CA GLU A 112 1.37 -17.37 -0.66
C GLU A 112 2.81 -16.86 -0.47
N LEU A 113 3.22 -16.74 0.78
CA LEU A 113 4.51 -16.26 1.22
C LEU A 113 5.36 -17.47 1.60
N LEU A 114 6.47 -17.67 0.90
CA LEU A 114 7.30 -18.84 1.10
C LEU A 114 8.03 -18.77 2.44
N SER A 115 7.80 -19.81 3.23
CA SER A 115 8.73 -20.24 4.27
C SER A 115 9.71 -21.28 3.70
N PRO A 116 10.90 -21.47 4.29
CA PRO A 116 11.86 -22.49 3.84
C PRO A 116 11.30 -23.93 3.84
N THR A 117 10.20 -24.19 4.56
CA THR A 117 9.60 -25.51 4.73
C THR A 117 8.40 -25.79 3.82
N THR A 118 7.77 -24.77 3.22
CA THR A 118 6.51 -24.92 2.47
C THR A 118 6.66 -24.84 0.94
N GLU A 119 7.86 -24.51 0.44
CA GLU A 119 8.10 -24.26 -0.99
C GLU A 119 7.61 -25.38 -1.92
N SER A 120 7.88 -26.65 -1.60
CA SER A 120 7.45 -27.78 -2.42
C SER A 120 5.93 -27.92 -2.51
N GLU A 121 5.21 -27.61 -1.43
CA GLU A 121 3.74 -27.64 -1.41
C GLU A 121 3.15 -26.47 -2.20
N ASP A 122 3.67 -25.26 -1.96
CA ASP A 122 3.18 -24.04 -2.60
C ASP A 122 3.46 -24.03 -4.11
N LEU A 123 4.47 -24.78 -4.58
CA LEU A 123 4.77 -24.97 -6.01
C LEU A 123 4.09 -26.20 -6.63
N GLY A 124 3.20 -26.88 -5.91
CA GLY A 124 2.47 -28.04 -6.42
C GLY A 124 3.34 -29.26 -6.70
N GLN A 125 4.51 -29.37 -6.06
CA GLN A 125 5.47 -30.46 -6.25
C GLN A 125 5.19 -31.65 -5.32
N THR A 126 4.25 -31.52 -4.40
CA THR A 126 3.84 -32.58 -3.47
C THR A 126 2.74 -33.45 -4.10
N LEU A 127 2.95 -34.77 -4.09
CA LEU A 127 1.93 -35.75 -4.47
C LEU A 127 0.95 -35.97 -3.31
N ARG A 128 -0.33 -36.06 -3.63
CA ARG A 128 -1.39 -36.30 -2.66
C ARG A 128 -1.59 -37.80 -2.38
N ASP A 129 -1.86 -38.14 -1.13
CA ASP A 129 -2.49 -39.43 -0.77
C ASP A 129 -4.01 -39.39 -1.05
N ILE A 130 -4.60 -40.55 -1.38
CA ILE A 130 -6.02 -40.63 -1.80
C ILE A 130 -6.98 -40.18 -0.68
N ASP A 131 -6.63 -40.34 0.59
CA ASP A 131 -7.49 -40.02 1.73
C ASP A 131 -7.29 -38.60 2.30
N GLN A 132 -6.41 -37.79 1.71
CA GLN A 132 -6.14 -36.43 2.15
C GLN A 132 -6.88 -35.36 1.33
N PRO A 133 -7.14 -34.16 1.88
CA PRO A 133 -7.66 -33.03 1.11
C PRO A 133 -6.75 -32.70 -0.09
N PRO A 134 -7.28 -32.21 -1.24
CA PRO A 134 -6.50 -31.73 -2.39
C PRO A 134 -5.41 -30.73 -1.99
N THR A 135 -4.30 -30.68 -2.74
CA THR A 135 -3.21 -29.72 -2.48
C THR A 135 -3.67 -28.27 -2.75
N LYS A 136 -2.95 -27.26 -2.23
CA LYS A 136 -3.25 -25.85 -2.53
C LYS A 136 -3.34 -25.61 -4.04
N TRP A 137 -2.36 -26.10 -4.79
CA TRP A 137 -2.32 -25.99 -6.25
C TRP A 137 -3.57 -26.57 -6.93
N GLU A 138 -3.96 -27.80 -6.56
CA GLU A 138 -5.15 -28.44 -7.14
C GLU A 138 -6.44 -27.67 -6.83
N VAL A 139 -6.57 -27.17 -5.60
CA VAL A 139 -7.72 -26.35 -5.20
C VAL A 139 -7.78 -25.08 -6.02
N TYR A 140 -6.69 -24.31 -6.08
CA TYR A 140 -6.66 -23.01 -6.76
C TYR A 140 -6.83 -23.15 -8.28
N GLU A 141 -6.12 -24.10 -8.90
CA GLU A 141 -6.11 -24.32 -10.35
C GLU A 141 -7.41 -24.97 -10.85
N ARG A 142 -7.81 -26.09 -10.23
CA ARG A 142 -8.81 -27.00 -10.82
C ARG A 142 -10.19 -26.82 -10.25
N ILE A 143 -10.29 -26.50 -8.96
CA ILE A 143 -11.58 -26.39 -8.26
C ILE A 143 -12.07 -24.95 -8.29
N LEU A 144 -11.27 -24.03 -7.75
CA LEU A 144 -11.63 -22.62 -7.61
C LEU A 144 -11.40 -21.80 -8.87
N ARG A 145 -10.53 -22.29 -9.77
CA ARG A 145 -10.24 -21.65 -11.06
C ARG A 145 -9.74 -20.21 -10.88
N ILE A 146 -8.89 -19.99 -9.88
CA ILE A 146 -8.40 -18.66 -9.51
C ILE A 146 -7.50 -18.15 -10.65
N PRO A 147 -7.80 -16.99 -11.26
CA PRO A 147 -7.04 -16.48 -12.41
C PRO A 147 -5.54 -16.33 -12.16
N TYR A 148 -5.15 -15.85 -10.98
CA TYR A 148 -3.74 -15.62 -10.64
C TYR A 148 -3.35 -16.27 -9.32
N TYR A 149 -2.25 -17.01 -9.34
CA TYR A 149 -1.62 -17.57 -8.15
C TYR A 149 -0.20 -17.03 -8.03
N VAL A 150 0.12 -16.42 -6.89
CA VAL A 150 1.38 -15.72 -6.67
C VAL A 150 2.11 -16.35 -5.50
N VAL A 151 3.41 -16.56 -5.68
CA VAL A 151 4.31 -17.09 -4.67
C VAL A 151 5.47 -16.12 -4.51
N PHE A 152 5.79 -15.72 -3.28
CA PHE A 152 6.87 -14.78 -3.00
C PHE A 152 7.75 -15.22 -1.83
N SER A 153 9.07 -15.18 -2.03
CA SER A 153 10.04 -15.47 -0.98
C SER A 153 10.69 -14.18 -0.47
N ARG A 154 10.49 -13.85 0.81
CA ARG A 154 11.19 -12.74 1.48
C ARG A 154 12.71 -12.91 1.58
N TYR A 155 13.21 -14.15 1.45
CA TYR A 155 14.63 -14.44 1.61
C TYR A 155 15.40 -14.23 0.32
N THR A 156 14.77 -14.52 -0.83
CA THR A 156 15.39 -14.36 -2.15
C THR A 156 14.85 -13.16 -2.94
N ASN A 157 13.77 -12.53 -2.46
CA ASN A 157 12.94 -11.56 -3.19
C ASN A 157 12.36 -12.13 -4.50
N GLU A 158 12.31 -13.46 -4.64
CA GLU A 158 11.81 -14.07 -5.84
C GLU A 158 10.29 -14.01 -5.88
N LEU A 159 9.76 -13.33 -6.91
CA LEU A 159 8.35 -13.28 -7.25
C LEU A 159 8.07 -14.28 -8.38
N ARG A 160 7.20 -15.27 -8.11
CA ARG A 160 6.66 -16.18 -9.12
C ARG A 160 5.16 -15.93 -9.26
N ILE A 161 4.70 -15.78 -10.50
CA ILE A 161 3.28 -15.58 -10.81
C ILE A 161 2.86 -16.66 -11.80
N PHE A 162 1.73 -17.27 -11.51
CA PHE A 162 1.10 -18.28 -12.34
C PHE A 162 -0.27 -17.75 -12.79
N GLU A 163 -0.48 -17.78 -14.10
CA GLU A 163 -1.73 -17.36 -14.74
C GLU A 163 -2.50 -18.60 -15.20
N LEU A 164 -3.79 -18.65 -14.92
CA LEU A 164 -4.65 -19.76 -15.35
C LEU A 164 -4.94 -19.62 -16.84
N LYS A 165 -4.26 -20.42 -17.67
CA LYS A 165 -4.48 -20.48 -19.12
C LYS A 165 -5.17 -21.77 -19.52
N GLY A 166 -6.38 -21.63 -20.06
CA GLY A 166 -7.18 -22.79 -20.43
C GLY A 166 -7.56 -23.60 -19.19
N LEU A 167 -6.89 -24.73 -18.93
CA LEU A 167 -7.19 -25.60 -17.78
C LEU A 167 -6.09 -25.62 -16.71
N ASN A 168 -4.91 -25.08 -16.98
CA ASN A 168 -3.75 -25.22 -16.11
C ASN A 168 -3.10 -23.86 -15.82
N TYR A 169 -2.39 -23.79 -14.71
CA TYR A 169 -1.50 -22.68 -14.44
C TYR A 169 -0.26 -22.73 -15.32
N GLU A 170 0.08 -21.59 -15.91
CA GLU A 170 1.34 -21.37 -16.59
C GLU A 170 2.14 -20.30 -15.85
N GLN A 171 3.40 -20.59 -15.53
CA GLN A 171 4.27 -19.58 -14.93
C GLN A 171 4.52 -18.46 -15.93
N VAL A 172 4.28 -17.23 -15.48
CA VAL A 172 4.59 -16.03 -16.22
C VAL A 172 6.10 -15.81 -16.22
N ARG A 173 6.65 -15.56 -17.41
CA ARG A 173 8.03 -15.06 -17.53
C ARG A 173 8.05 -13.58 -17.18
N LEU A 174 8.76 -13.25 -16.11
CA LEU A 174 8.94 -11.88 -15.66
C LEU A 174 10.26 -11.31 -16.20
N ASP A 175 10.18 -10.26 -17.02
CA ASP A 175 11.37 -9.53 -17.49
C ASP A 175 11.84 -8.48 -16.46
N THR A 176 10.94 -8.09 -15.55
CA THR A 176 11.20 -7.25 -14.37
C THR A 176 10.44 -7.84 -13.19
N GLU A 177 10.76 -7.49 -11.94
CA GLU A 177 10.01 -7.91 -10.75
C GLU A 177 8.62 -7.22 -10.63
N LYS A 178 7.93 -7.06 -11.76
CA LYS A 178 6.61 -6.45 -11.91
C LYS A 178 5.82 -7.22 -12.95
N PHE A 179 4.52 -7.35 -12.71
CA PHE A 179 3.56 -7.94 -13.62
C PHE A 179 2.27 -7.11 -13.64
N TRP A 180 1.68 -6.95 -14.80
CA TRP A 180 0.44 -6.20 -14.99
C TRP A 180 -0.73 -7.17 -15.10
N LEU A 181 -1.79 -6.95 -14.31
CA LEU A 181 -3.00 -7.75 -14.28
C LEU A 181 -4.13 -6.95 -14.95
N PRO A 182 -4.35 -7.11 -16.27
CA PRO A 182 -5.20 -6.23 -17.05
C PRO A 182 -6.66 -6.21 -16.58
N GLU A 183 -7.18 -7.32 -16.09
CA GLU A 183 -8.55 -7.47 -15.59
C GLU A 183 -8.80 -6.68 -14.30
N LEU A 184 -7.74 -6.43 -13.52
CA LEU A 184 -7.81 -5.63 -12.30
C LEU A 184 -7.49 -4.15 -12.56
N GLY A 185 -6.86 -3.82 -13.69
CA GLY A 185 -6.29 -2.49 -13.91
C GLY A 185 -5.21 -2.16 -12.87
N LEU A 186 -4.48 -3.18 -12.41
CA LEU A 186 -3.43 -3.07 -11.41
C LEU A 186 -2.21 -3.88 -11.81
N GLY A 187 -1.05 -3.45 -11.34
CA GLY A 187 0.15 -4.25 -11.39
C GLY A 187 0.61 -4.66 -10.00
N LEU A 188 1.26 -5.82 -9.91
CA LEU A 188 1.89 -6.33 -8.70
C LEU A 188 3.39 -6.46 -8.93
N GLY A 189 4.20 -6.07 -7.96
CA GLY A 189 5.64 -6.24 -8.06
C GLY A 189 6.37 -6.09 -6.73
N VAL A 190 7.69 -6.30 -6.77
CA VAL A 190 8.58 -6.15 -5.62
C VAL A 190 9.02 -4.69 -5.53
N TRP A 191 8.61 -4.03 -4.46
CA TRP A 191 9.00 -2.68 -4.09
C TRP A 191 10.08 -2.74 -3.01
N SER A 192 11.25 -2.15 -3.30
CA SER A 192 12.30 -1.95 -2.30
C SER A 192 12.05 -0.67 -1.52
N GLY A 193 11.78 -0.78 -0.22
CA GLY A 193 11.51 0.37 0.63
C GLY A 193 11.27 0.01 2.08
N SER A 194 10.76 0.98 2.84
CA SER A 194 10.45 0.82 4.26
C SER A 194 8.94 0.76 4.47
N TYR A 195 8.46 -0.33 5.06
CA TYR A 195 7.07 -0.45 5.52
C TYR A 195 7.09 -0.86 6.99
N GLN A 196 6.30 -0.19 7.83
CA GLN A 196 6.33 -0.35 9.30
C GLN A 196 7.77 -0.25 9.87
N GLU A 197 8.56 0.70 9.36
CA GLU A 197 9.97 0.94 9.75
C GLU A 197 10.95 -0.20 9.38
N VAL A 198 10.47 -1.25 8.69
CA VAL A 198 11.29 -2.37 8.24
C VAL A 198 11.69 -2.16 6.77
N ASN A 199 13.00 -2.05 6.52
CA ASN A 199 13.54 -1.96 5.17
C ASN A 199 13.61 -3.34 4.52
N GLY A 200 13.12 -3.47 3.30
CA GLY A 200 13.14 -4.75 2.58
C GLY A 200 12.51 -4.68 1.19
N GLY A 201 12.45 -5.83 0.54
CA GLY A 201 11.61 -6.05 -0.63
C GLY A 201 10.21 -6.47 -0.20
N TRP A 202 9.20 -5.80 -0.74
CA TRP A 202 7.80 -6.03 -0.40
C TRP A 202 6.96 -6.16 -1.65
N LEU A 203 6.02 -7.10 -1.70
CA LEU A 203 4.98 -7.07 -2.71
C LEU A 203 4.10 -5.84 -2.52
N ARG A 204 3.87 -5.10 -3.59
CA ARG A 204 3.09 -3.87 -3.58
C ARG A 204 2.34 -3.67 -4.89
N TRP A 205 1.14 -3.11 -4.81
CA TRP A 205 0.34 -2.78 -5.99
C TRP A 205 0.79 -1.46 -6.62
N TYR A 206 0.76 -1.38 -7.95
CA TYR A 206 1.06 -0.18 -8.73
C TYR A 206 -0.02 0.08 -9.79
N ASP A 207 -0.14 1.35 -10.21
CA ASP A 207 -1.13 1.83 -11.17
C ASP A 207 -0.70 1.66 -12.64
N GLU A 208 -1.58 2.02 -13.58
CA GLU A 208 -1.30 1.93 -15.03
C GLU A 208 -0.13 2.79 -15.50
N LEU A 209 0.26 3.80 -14.72
CA LEU A 209 1.39 4.69 -14.98
C LEU A 209 2.70 4.14 -14.40
N GLY A 210 2.66 3.01 -13.70
CA GLY A 210 3.81 2.39 -13.05
C GLY A 210 4.13 2.94 -11.65
N ASN A 211 3.28 3.81 -11.09
CA ASN A 211 3.46 4.37 -9.76
C ASN A 211 2.96 3.39 -8.69
N TRP A 212 3.76 3.19 -7.65
CA TRP A 212 3.32 2.42 -6.49
C TRP A 212 2.13 3.10 -5.82
N ILE A 213 1.06 2.35 -5.59
CA ILE A 213 -0.12 2.86 -4.92
C ILE A 213 0.26 3.20 -3.48
N PRO A 214 0.05 4.45 -3.01
CA PRO A 214 0.42 4.86 -1.67
C PRO A 214 -0.53 4.28 -0.62
N THR A 215 0.03 3.85 0.50
CA THR A 215 -0.69 3.52 1.74
C THR A 215 -1.45 4.74 2.27
N GLY A 216 -2.40 4.53 3.18
CA GLY A 216 -3.12 5.64 3.81
C GLY A 216 -2.19 6.61 4.54
N SER A 217 -1.16 6.08 5.19
CA SER A 217 -0.14 6.85 5.90
C SER A 217 0.72 7.69 4.95
N GLU A 218 1.17 7.11 3.84
CA GLU A 218 1.93 7.85 2.82
C GLU A 218 1.08 8.95 2.18
N GLN A 219 -0.20 8.69 1.88
CA GLN A 219 -1.12 9.71 1.36
C GLN A 219 -1.32 10.85 2.35
N ALA A 220 -1.48 10.55 3.64
CA ALA A 220 -1.61 11.54 4.70
C ALA A 220 -0.34 12.41 4.82
N GLN A 221 0.84 11.80 4.77
CA GLN A 221 2.12 12.51 4.79
C GLN A 221 2.29 13.42 3.56
N GLN A 222 1.97 12.93 2.36
CA GLN A 222 2.02 13.72 1.14
C GLN A 222 1.07 14.92 1.21
N THR A 223 -0.16 14.70 1.69
CA THR A 223 -1.17 15.76 1.86
C THR A 223 -0.71 16.80 2.89
N GLN A 224 -0.14 16.36 4.02
CA GLN A 224 0.38 17.25 5.05
C GLN A 224 1.52 18.11 4.52
N HIS A 225 2.45 17.53 3.76
CA HIS A 225 3.55 18.26 3.14
C HIS A 225 3.04 19.31 2.13
N GLN A 226 2.07 18.94 1.28
CA GLN A 226 1.44 19.88 0.34
C GLN A 226 0.72 21.03 1.06
N LEU A 227 0.02 20.75 2.16
CA LEU A 227 -0.64 21.77 2.97
C LEU A 227 0.38 22.74 3.57
N GLN A 228 1.48 22.24 4.12
CA GLN A 228 2.55 23.07 4.67
C GLN A 228 3.19 23.97 3.60
N GLN A 229 3.47 23.43 2.41
CA GLN A 229 4.00 24.21 1.28
C GLN A 229 3.02 25.31 0.84
N THR A 230 1.74 24.97 0.71
CA THR A 230 0.69 25.91 0.30
C THR A 230 0.52 27.02 1.35
N GLN A 231 0.53 26.68 2.63
CA GLN A 231 0.47 27.66 3.72
C GLN A 231 1.67 28.61 3.70
N HIS A 232 2.87 28.10 3.46
CA HIS A 232 4.07 28.92 3.35
C HIS A 232 3.97 29.91 2.17
N GLN A 233 3.52 29.43 1.01
CA GLN A 233 3.34 30.27 -0.17
C GLN A 233 2.27 31.34 0.02
N LEU A 234 1.17 31.02 0.71
CA LEU A 234 0.13 31.99 1.07
C LEU A 234 0.67 33.07 2.01
N GLN A 235 1.45 32.70 3.03
CA GLN A 235 2.07 33.67 3.94
C GLN A 235 3.02 34.61 3.22
N GLN A 236 3.85 34.09 2.31
CA GLN A 236 4.75 34.91 1.49
C GLN A 236 3.97 35.89 0.61
N THR A 237 2.91 35.40 -0.04
CA THR A 237 2.06 36.24 -0.91
C THR A 237 1.34 37.31 -0.11
N GLN A 238 0.84 37.00 1.08
CA GLN A 238 0.21 37.97 1.98
C GLN A 238 1.20 39.06 2.43
N GLN A 239 2.42 38.70 2.77
CA GLN A 239 3.46 39.67 3.14
C GLN A 239 3.80 40.60 1.97
N GLN A 240 3.99 40.04 0.76
CA GLN A 240 4.23 40.85 -0.44
C GLN A 240 3.07 41.80 -0.77
N LEU A 241 1.83 41.35 -0.58
CA LEU A 241 0.65 42.21 -0.75
C LEU A 241 0.63 43.35 0.27
N GLN A 242 0.93 43.06 1.54
CA GLN A 242 0.99 44.09 2.59
C GLN A 242 2.10 45.11 2.31
N GLU A 243 3.28 44.65 1.87
CA GLU A 243 4.39 45.53 1.48
C GLU A 243 4.00 46.43 0.29
N ALA A 244 3.41 45.85 -0.76
CA ALA A 244 2.94 46.60 -1.92
C ALA A 244 1.82 47.60 -1.58
N GLU A 245 0.89 47.23 -0.69
CA GLU A 245 -0.15 48.14 -0.18
C GLU A 245 0.46 49.31 0.60
N GLN A 246 1.46 49.03 1.45
CA GLN A 246 2.17 50.06 2.21
C GLN A 246 2.95 51.01 1.29
N GLU A 247 3.67 50.48 0.30
CA GLU A 247 4.37 51.29 -0.71
C GLU A 247 3.40 52.16 -1.51
N ALA A 248 2.28 51.60 -1.97
CA ALA A 248 1.26 52.35 -2.70
C ALA A 248 0.61 53.45 -1.83
N GLN A 249 0.44 53.20 -0.53
CA GLN A 249 -0.10 54.20 0.40
C GLN A 249 0.91 55.33 0.65
N LEU A 250 2.19 55.01 0.79
CA LEU A 250 3.27 56.00 0.90
C LEU A 250 3.36 56.87 -0.36
N GLU A 251 3.35 56.25 -1.55
CA GLU A 251 3.39 56.99 -2.83
C GLU A 251 2.18 57.94 -2.97
N ARG A 252 0.98 57.52 -2.53
CA ARG A 252 -0.21 58.39 -2.51
C ARG A 252 -0.03 59.59 -1.59
N GLN A 253 0.49 59.38 -0.37
CA GLN A 253 0.75 60.47 0.57
C GLN A 253 1.78 61.47 0.04
N GLU A 254 2.86 60.98 -0.57
CA GLU A 254 3.87 61.84 -1.19
C GLU A 254 3.29 62.67 -2.34
N LYS A 255 2.48 62.05 -3.22
CA LYS A 255 1.78 62.76 -4.31
C LYS A 255 0.83 63.83 -3.77
N GLU A 256 0.05 63.53 -2.74
CA GLU A 256 -0.85 64.51 -2.11
C GLU A 256 -0.07 65.68 -1.50
N LEU A 257 1.04 65.42 -0.81
CA LEU A 257 1.89 66.46 -0.23
C LEU A 257 2.52 67.35 -1.31
N ALA A 258 3.04 66.75 -2.39
CA ALA A 258 3.63 67.47 -3.51
C ALA A 258 2.58 68.37 -4.19
N GLN A 259 1.35 67.88 -4.38
CA GLN A 259 0.24 68.67 -4.92
C GLN A 259 -0.12 69.85 -4.01
N GLN A 260 -0.17 69.65 -2.69
CA GLN A 260 -0.43 70.72 -1.72
C GLN A 260 0.67 71.79 -1.73
N GLN A 261 1.94 71.38 -1.82
CA GLN A 261 3.07 72.31 -1.89
C GLN A 261 3.06 73.11 -3.19
N ALA A 262 2.85 72.44 -4.34
CA ALA A 262 2.73 73.08 -5.63
C ALA A 262 1.58 74.10 -5.66
N ALA A 263 0.41 73.76 -5.09
CA ALA A 263 -0.72 74.67 -4.96
C ALA A 263 -0.39 75.92 -4.11
N ARG A 264 0.28 75.74 -2.95
CA ARG A 264 0.72 76.87 -2.12
C ARG A 264 1.73 77.77 -2.83
N LEU A 265 2.68 77.17 -3.56
CA LEU A 265 3.68 77.92 -4.29
C LEU A 265 3.04 78.74 -5.41
N ALA A 266 2.13 78.14 -6.19
CA ALA A 266 1.37 78.82 -7.23
C ALA A 266 0.53 79.98 -6.67
N GLU A 267 -0.06 79.82 -5.48
CA GLU A 267 -0.78 80.90 -4.80
C GLU A 267 0.16 82.05 -4.38
N ARG A 268 1.35 81.71 -3.86
CA ARG A 268 2.38 82.70 -3.48
C ARG A 268 2.89 83.49 -4.68
N LEU A 269 3.12 82.83 -5.82
CA LEU A 269 3.54 83.45 -7.08
C LEU A 269 2.48 84.42 -7.61
N ARG A 270 1.20 84.03 -7.56
CA ARG A 270 0.07 84.91 -7.91
C ARG A 270 0.01 86.16 -7.03
N GLN A 271 0.26 86.05 -5.72
CA GLN A 271 0.34 87.20 -4.80
C GLN A 271 1.48 88.16 -5.13
N LEU A 272 2.55 87.67 -5.77
CA LEU A 272 3.70 88.47 -6.21
C LEU A 272 3.53 89.03 -7.63
N GLY A 273 2.40 88.78 -8.29
CA GLY A 273 2.09 89.29 -9.64
C GLY A 273 2.75 88.50 -10.78
N ILE A 274 3.21 87.27 -10.52
CA ILE A 274 3.82 86.38 -11.52
C ILE A 274 2.80 85.28 -11.88
N ASP A 275 2.53 85.09 -13.17
CA ASP A 275 1.66 83.99 -13.64
C ASP A 275 2.38 82.64 -13.49
N PRO A 276 1.87 81.69 -12.69
CA PRO A 276 2.48 80.37 -12.54
C PRO A 276 2.52 79.53 -13.82
N GLY A 277 1.76 79.89 -14.86
CA GLY A 277 1.73 79.16 -16.14
C GLY A 277 2.80 79.58 -17.15
N GLU A 278 3.55 80.66 -16.88
CA GLU A 278 4.58 81.22 -17.78
C GLU A 278 6.02 80.90 -17.36
N VAL A 279 6.23 80.10 -16.30
CA VAL A 279 7.55 79.68 -15.77
C VAL A 279 7.80 78.19 -16.00
#